data_AF-A0A1C5LUY5-F1
#
_entry.id   AF-A0A1C5LUY5-F1
#
_cell.length_a   1.000
_cell.length_b   1.000
_cell.length_c   1.000
_cell.angle_alpha   90.00
_cell.angle_beta   90.00
_cell.angle_gamma   90.00
#
_symmetry.space_group_name_H-M   'P 1'
#
loop_
_entity.id
_entity.type
_entity.pdbx_description
1 polymer ?
#
loop_
_entity_poly.entity_id
_entity_poly.type
_entity_poly.pdbx_seq_one_letter_code
_entity_poly.pdbx_strand_id
1 'polypeptide(L)'
;MKKKIILLALIIMACFTTVAFAAEEKQTNYQPASTPTTEAEWWDWFNSLPADIQQRINFRPGSNKRQSESTQETGLSQGAEVSDLSSRASLLPTGGGEPVYNFNYWEENKLYANCYIYAMDVITSTVGGVNPGHYGGGEITFEDLSKSNICSLMYTGTKNDGPYLGNGRSIRSSSKNEKPRSNEYKVAIVIAPGVDYHWYVQNSDGYWSHKPGTTSCTKVDASGNFITDPQTANRNYSYANYSKFCGYYIMTRN
;
A
#
# COMPACT_ATOMS: atom_id res chain seq x y z
N MET A 1 43.33 24.58 -63.19
CA MET A 1 43.45 24.27 -61.75
C MET A 1 42.10 24.37 -61.07
N LYS A 2 41.58 23.22 -60.60
CA LYS A 2 40.45 22.97 -59.68
C LYS A 2 39.16 23.79 -59.83
N LYS A 3 38.06 23.09 -60.09
CA LYS A 3 36.80 23.04 -59.30
C LYS A 3 35.71 22.41 -60.18
N LYS A 4 34.77 21.58 -59.75
CA LYS A 4 34.47 20.76 -58.57
C LYS A 4 33.33 19.86 -59.08
N ILE A 5 33.43 18.54 -58.94
CA ILE A 5 32.33 17.61 -59.26
C ILE A 5 31.29 17.79 -58.16
N ILE A 6 30.06 18.19 -58.51
CA ILE A 6 28.93 18.28 -57.58
C ILE A 6 28.19 16.95 -57.64
N LEU A 7 28.30 16.18 -56.55
CA LEU A 7 27.56 14.94 -56.34
C LEU A 7 26.16 15.29 -55.80
N LEU A 8 25.12 14.89 -56.52
CA LEU A 8 23.73 15.05 -56.12
C LEU A 8 23.35 13.95 -55.13
N ALA A 9 23.15 14.29 -53.85
CA ALA A 9 22.66 13.36 -52.83
C ALA A 9 21.13 13.42 -52.76
N LEU A 10 20.47 12.35 -53.20
CA LEU A 10 19.04 12.10 -52.99
C LEU A 10 18.81 11.65 -51.54
N ILE A 11 18.17 12.49 -50.73
CA ILE A 11 17.72 12.14 -49.38
C ILE A 11 16.31 11.56 -49.51
N ILE A 12 16.19 10.24 -49.41
CA ILE A 12 14.90 9.55 -49.28
C ILE A 12 14.45 9.71 -47.83
N MET A 13 13.47 10.60 -47.61
CA MET A 13 12.81 10.75 -46.32
C MET A 13 11.79 9.62 -46.16
N ALA A 14 12.18 8.53 -45.50
CA ALA A 14 11.27 7.46 -45.12
C ALA A 14 10.50 7.87 -43.85
N CYS A 15 9.24 8.28 -44.02
CA CYS A 15 8.30 8.46 -42.92
C CYS A 15 7.93 7.09 -42.35
N PHE A 16 8.62 6.67 -41.29
CA PHE A 16 8.16 5.58 -40.44
C PHE A 16 7.03 6.10 -39.55
N THR A 17 5.79 5.95 -40.00
CA THR A 17 4.64 6.05 -39.10
C THR A 17 4.60 4.76 -38.27
N THR A 18 5.20 4.78 -37.09
CA THR A 18 4.93 3.75 -36.09
C THR A 18 3.50 3.96 -35.60
N VAL A 19 2.59 3.13 -36.08
CA VAL A 19 1.27 2.97 -35.48
C VAL A 19 1.52 2.27 -34.14
N ALA A 20 1.60 3.05 -33.07
CA ALA A 20 1.63 2.50 -31.72
C ALA A 20 0.24 1.90 -31.45
N PHE A 21 0.12 0.58 -31.58
CA PHE A 21 -0.99 -0.13 -30.98
C PHE A 21 -0.80 -0.07 -29.46
N ALA A 22 -1.48 0.88 -28.81
CA ALA A 22 -1.75 0.76 -27.39
C ALA A 22 -2.70 -0.44 -27.25
N ALA A 23 -2.13 -1.61 -26.95
CA ALA A 23 -2.92 -2.69 -26.41
C ALA A 23 -3.51 -2.17 -25.10
N GLU A 24 -4.83 -2.00 -25.07
CA GLU A 24 -5.56 -1.79 -23.82
C GLU A 24 -5.34 -3.08 -23.00
N GLU A 25 -4.34 -3.07 -22.12
CA GLU A 25 -4.16 -4.15 -21.15
C GLU A 25 -5.42 -4.19 -20.30
N LYS A 26 -6.30 -5.14 -20.63
CA LYS A 26 -7.50 -5.42 -19.85
C LYS A 26 -7.00 -5.84 -18.47
N GLN A 27 -7.04 -4.93 -17.51
CA GLN A 27 -6.56 -5.17 -16.15
C GLN A 27 -7.26 -6.42 -15.61
N THR A 28 -6.52 -7.52 -15.50
CA THR A 28 -7.06 -8.79 -15.01
C THR A 28 -7.55 -8.59 -13.58
N ASN A 29 -8.83 -8.89 -13.33
CA ASN A 29 -9.39 -8.87 -11.99
C ASN A 29 -9.07 -10.20 -11.29
N TYR A 30 -8.30 -10.11 -10.21
CA TYR A 30 -7.83 -11.20 -9.35
C TYR A 30 -8.58 -11.28 -8.03
N GLN A 31 -9.61 -10.44 -7.80
CA GLN A 31 -10.48 -10.59 -6.65
C GLN A 31 -11.19 -11.95 -6.68
N PRO A 32 -11.47 -12.56 -5.52
CA PRO A 32 -12.16 -13.83 -5.48
C PRO A 32 -13.57 -13.69 -6.08
N ALA A 33 -14.02 -14.71 -6.82
CA ALA A 33 -15.33 -14.69 -7.49
C ALA A 33 -16.51 -14.54 -6.50
N SER A 34 -16.32 -15.01 -5.27
CA SER A 34 -17.18 -14.81 -4.11
C SER A 34 -16.32 -14.65 -2.87
N THR A 35 -16.81 -13.93 -1.86
CA THR A 35 -16.10 -13.79 -0.57
C THR A 35 -15.82 -15.18 0.02
N PRO A 36 -14.56 -15.54 0.31
CA PRO A 36 -14.23 -16.78 0.99
C PRO A 36 -14.96 -16.89 2.33
N THR A 37 -15.51 -18.07 2.61
CA THR A 37 -16.24 -18.37 3.85
C THR A 37 -15.46 -19.29 4.78
N THR A 38 -14.42 -19.95 4.25
CA THR A 38 -13.48 -20.77 5.02
C THR A 38 -12.03 -20.39 4.70
N GLU A 39 -11.11 -20.68 5.63
CA GLU A 39 -9.68 -20.44 5.42
C GLU A 39 -9.15 -21.28 4.22
N ALA A 40 -9.69 -22.47 3.99
CA ALA A 40 -9.34 -23.30 2.85
C ALA A 40 -9.70 -22.63 1.51
N GLU A 41 -10.91 -22.07 1.40
CA GLU A 41 -11.32 -21.30 0.21
C GLU A 41 -10.44 -20.06 0.00
N TRP A 42 -10.02 -19.42 1.09
CA TRP A 42 -9.09 -18.30 1.03
C TRP A 42 -7.72 -18.73 0.49
N TRP A 43 -7.19 -19.86 0.96
CA TRP A 43 -5.93 -20.42 0.46
C TRP A 43 -6.04 -20.89 -0.99
N ASP A 44 -7.15 -21.50 -1.40
CA ASP A 44 -7.38 -21.90 -2.79
C ASP A 44 -7.35 -20.69 -3.72
N TRP A 45 -8.04 -19.60 -3.33
CA TRP A 45 -7.96 -18.33 -4.05
C TRP A 45 -6.53 -17.79 -4.05
N PHE A 46 -5.89 -17.66 -2.89
CA PHE A 46 -4.55 -17.09 -2.76
C PHE A 46 -3.51 -17.84 -3.61
N ASN A 47 -3.54 -19.18 -3.57
CA ASN A 47 -2.63 -20.03 -4.33
C ASN A 47 -2.89 -20.01 -5.85
N SER A 48 -4.08 -19.57 -6.29
CA SER A 48 -4.38 -19.36 -7.70
C SER A 48 -3.80 -18.07 -8.27
N LEU A 49 -3.37 -17.15 -7.40
CA LEU A 49 -2.87 -15.83 -7.80
C LEU A 49 -1.45 -15.92 -8.39
N PRO A 50 -1.11 -15.07 -9.38
CA PRO A 50 0.28 -14.83 -9.77
C PRO A 50 1.13 -14.37 -8.59
N ALA A 51 2.44 -14.69 -8.61
CA ALA A 51 3.34 -14.42 -7.50
C ALA A 51 3.43 -12.93 -7.12
N ASP A 52 3.40 -12.03 -8.11
CA ASP A 52 3.42 -10.58 -7.87
C ASP A 52 2.12 -10.08 -7.21
N ILE A 53 1.00 -10.75 -7.46
CA ILE A 53 -0.29 -10.46 -6.82
C ILE A 53 -0.32 -11.04 -5.40
N GLN A 54 0.20 -12.25 -5.20
CA GLN A 54 0.33 -12.86 -3.87
C GLN A 54 1.10 -11.96 -2.89
N GLN A 55 2.15 -11.28 -3.37
CA GLN A 55 2.96 -10.36 -2.59
C GLN A 55 2.22 -9.09 -2.14
N ARG A 56 1.07 -8.75 -2.74
CA ARG A 56 0.28 -7.56 -2.39
C ARG A 56 -0.71 -7.80 -1.25
N ILE A 57 -1.01 -9.06 -0.96
CA ILE A 57 -1.94 -9.47 0.09
C ILE A 57 -1.26 -9.32 1.46
N ASN A 58 -1.93 -8.62 2.39
CA ASN A 58 -1.36 -8.29 3.70
C ASN A 58 -1.63 -9.36 4.75
N PHE A 59 -2.85 -9.88 4.76
CA PHE A 59 -3.30 -10.90 5.68
C PHE A 59 -2.64 -12.26 5.37
N ARG A 60 -2.18 -12.91 6.44
CA ARG A 60 -1.67 -14.28 6.43
C ARG A 60 -2.30 -15.01 7.61
N PRO A 61 -3.19 -15.99 7.39
CA PRO A 61 -3.68 -16.84 8.48
C PRO A 61 -2.51 -17.46 9.25
N GLY A 62 -2.65 -17.54 10.58
CA GLY A 62 -1.70 -18.12 11.56
C GLY A 62 -0.31 -18.45 11.03
N SER A 63 0.68 -17.59 11.32
CA SER A 63 2.04 -17.68 10.78
C SER A 63 2.73 -19.01 11.10
N ASN A 64 2.51 -20.04 10.29
CA ASN A 64 3.33 -21.25 10.22
C ASN A 64 4.04 -21.29 8.87
N LYS A 65 5.37 -21.30 8.99
CA LYS A 65 6.41 -21.19 7.96
C LYS A 65 6.16 -22.08 6.73
N ARG A 66 5.90 -21.48 5.57
CA ARG A 66 6.41 -21.98 4.28
C ARG A 66 6.67 -20.80 3.33
N GLN A 67 7.91 -20.75 2.86
CA GLN A 67 8.48 -19.74 1.96
C GLN A 67 7.80 -19.73 0.59
N SER A 68 7.88 -18.58 -0.07
CA SER A 68 8.54 -18.54 -1.39
C SER A 68 9.22 -17.18 -1.59
N GLU A 69 10.54 -17.19 -1.57
CA GLU A 69 11.37 -16.16 -2.20
C GLU A 69 11.19 -16.28 -3.72
N SER A 70 10.69 -15.23 -4.36
CA SER A 70 10.90 -15.05 -5.79
C SER A 70 11.29 -13.60 -6.04
N THR A 71 12.58 -13.41 -6.28
CA THR A 71 13.19 -12.16 -6.73
C THR A 71 12.89 -11.99 -8.21
N GLN A 72 12.15 -10.96 -8.61
CA GLN A 72 12.31 -10.32 -9.91
C GLN A 72 12.03 -8.81 -9.81
N GLU A 73 13.03 -8.05 -10.28
CA GLU A 73 12.98 -6.61 -10.50
C GLU A 73 12.09 -6.29 -11.70
N THR A 74 11.28 -5.24 -11.57
CA THR A 74 10.96 -4.34 -12.67
C THR A 74 10.91 -2.92 -12.11
N GLY A 75 11.90 -2.10 -12.48
CA GLY A 75 11.88 -0.68 -12.20
C GLY A 75 10.98 0.05 -13.19
N LEU A 76 10.40 1.18 -12.79
CA LEU A 76 10.10 2.30 -13.70
C LEU A 76 9.86 3.62 -12.92
N SER A 77 10.66 4.60 -13.35
CA SER A 77 10.69 6.06 -13.25
C SER A 77 9.84 6.85 -12.24
N GLN A 78 10.55 7.74 -11.53
CA GLN A 78 10.06 9.01 -11.00
C GLN A 78 9.58 9.95 -12.11
N GLY A 79 8.39 10.54 -11.91
CA GLY A 79 7.84 11.61 -12.74
C GLY A 79 7.39 12.80 -11.88
N ALA A 80 8.12 13.90 -12.05
CA ALA A 80 7.80 15.33 -11.88
C ALA A 80 6.82 15.81 -10.79
N GLU A 81 7.37 16.51 -9.79
CA GLU A 81 6.68 17.52 -8.99
C GLU A 81 6.44 18.80 -9.83
N VAL A 82 5.20 19.08 -10.26
CA VAL A 82 4.73 20.46 -10.51
C VAL A 82 3.21 20.56 -10.30
N SER A 83 2.77 21.14 -9.16
CA SER A 83 1.54 21.97 -8.97
C SER A 83 1.18 22.17 -7.47
N ASP A 84 2.18 22.36 -6.60
CA ASP A 84 2.08 22.12 -5.15
C ASP A 84 1.28 23.14 -4.31
N LEU A 85 0.95 24.34 -4.81
CA LEU A 85 0.37 25.37 -3.92
C LEU A 85 -1.16 25.38 -3.87
N SER A 86 -1.85 24.87 -4.90
CA SER A 86 -3.32 24.82 -4.91
C SER A 86 -3.88 23.50 -4.36
N SER A 87 -3.11 22.41 -4.39
CA SER A 87 -3.54 21.07 -3.94
C SER A 87 -3.50 20.92 -2.41
N ARG A 88 -2.56 21.61 -1.73
CA ARG A 88 -2.37 21.50 -0.28
C ARG A 88 -3.52 22.02 0.57
N ALA A 89 -4.36 22.93 0.03
CA ALA A 89 -5.54 23.44 0.73
C ALA A 89 -6.61 22.36 1.00
N SER A 90 -6.55 21.23 0.28
CA SER A 90 -7.48 20.11 0.43
C SER A 90 -6.94 18.95 1.30
N LEU A 91 -5.68 19.03 1.74
CA LEU A 91 -5.04 17.98 2.53
C LEU A 91 -5.54 17.99 3.98
N LEU A 92 -5.55 16.81 4.59
CA LEU A 92 -5.90 16.66 6.00
C LEU A 92 -4.81 17.28 6.91
N PRO A 93 -5.19 17.79 8.10
CA PRO A 93 -4.24 18.51 8.95
C PRO A 93 -3.13 17.61 9.48
N THR A 94 -1.89 18.08 9.39
CA THR A 94 -0.70 17.45 9.98
C THR A 94 -0.29 18.09 11.30
N GLY A 95 0.31 17.31 12.19
CA GLY A 95 0.76 17.69 13.53
C GLY A 95 2.25 18.01 13.64
N GLY A 96 3.04 17.59 12.65
CA GLY A 96 4.50 17.66 12.64
C GLY A 96 5.20 16.39 13.11
N GLY A 97 4.44 15.37 13.55
CA GLY A 97 4.95 14.05 13.93
C GLY A 97 4.87 12.98 12.84
N GLU A 98 4.29 13.33 11.69
CA GLU A 98 4.11 12.43 10.54
C GLU A 98 5.46 11.92 9.99
N PRO A 99 5.55 10.62 9.62
CA PRO A 99 6.73 10.12 8.90
C PRO A 99 6.95 10.87 7.59
N VAL A 100 8.22 11.12 7.27
CA VAL A 100 8.61 11.46 5.90
C VAL A 100 8.44 10.21 5.03
N TYR A 101 7.81 10.34 3.87
CA TYR A 101 7.77 9.26 2.91
C TYR A 101 9.18 8.94 2.39
N ASN A 102 9.69 7.76 2.71
CA ASN A 102 11.04 7.33 2.35
C ASN A 102 10.99 6.04 1.52
N PHE A 103 10.85 6.19 0.21
CA PHE A 103 10.76 5.04 -0.72
C PHE A 103 11.95 4.10 -0.56
N ASN A 104 13.18 4.60 -0.60
CA ASN A 104 14.39 3.77 -0.61
C ASN A 104 14.52 2.93 0.66
N TYR A 105 14.30 3.53 1.83
CA TYR A 105 14.34 2.80 3.10
C TYR A 105 13.33 1.64 3.12
N TRP A 106 12.10 1.90 2.69
CA TRP A 106 11.06 0.88 2.67
C TRP A 106 11.24 -0.14 1.56
N GLU A 107 11.89 0.21 0.46
CA GLU A 107 12.23 -0.69 -0.63
C GLU A 107 13.31 -1.69 -0.20
N GLU A 108 14.38 -1.20 0.45
CA GLU A 108 15.45 -2.04 1.02
C GLU A 108 14.92 -3.03 2.08
N ASN A 109 13.86 -2.64 2.79
CA ASN A 109 13.29 -3.42 3.90
C ASN A 109 11.93 -4.05 3.56
N LYS A 110 11.53 -4.07 2.28
CA LYS A 110 10.14 -4.36 1.88
C LYS A 110 9.64 -5.73 2.28
N LEU A 111 10.54 -6.71 2.44
CA LEU A 111 10.17 -8.08 2.83
C LEU A 111 9.79 -8.19 4.31
N TYR A 112 10.18 -7.23 5.14
CA TYR A 112 10.03 -7.29 6.59
C TYR A 112 8.94 -6.35 7.13
N ALA A 113 8.08 -5.86 6.24
CA ALA A 113 6.95 -5.01 6.56
C ALA A 113 5.81 -5.21 5.57
N ASN A 114 4.64 -5.67 6.06
CA ASN A 114 3.36 -5.48 5.37
C ASN A 114 2.79 -4.08 5.67
N CYS A 115 1.57 -3.79 5.19
CA CYS A 115 0.92 -2.49 5.44
C CYS A 115 0.78 -2.15 6.93
N TYR A 116 0.58 -3.14 7.80
CA TYR A 116 0.42 -2.92 9.24
C TYR A 116 1.74 -2.47 9.85
N ILE A 117 2.82 -3.22 9.62
CA ILE A 117 4.16 -2.88 10.13
C ILE A 117 4.67 -1.55 9.54
N TYR A 118 4.39 -1.30 8.26
CA TYR A 118 4.60 0.00 7.63
C TYR A 118 3.87 1.12 8.39
N ALA A 119 2.60 0.91 8.73
CA ALA A 119 1.80 1.89 9.46
C ALA A 119 2.20 2.11 10.91
N MET A 120 2.89 1.14 11.52
CA MET A 120 3.49 1.28 12.85
C MET A 120 4.86 1.97 12.82
N ASP A 121 5.40 2.20 11.62
CA ASP A 121 6.71 2.80 11.36
C ASP A 121 7.84 2.08 12.12
N VAL A 122 7.90 0.77 11.88
CA VAL A 122 8.91 -0.17 12.42
C VAL A 122 9.23 -1.24 11.38
N ILE A 123 10.23 -2.07 11.65
CA ILE A 123 10.56 -3.28 10.88
C ILE A 123 10.49 -4.48 11.83
N THR A 124 10.07 -5.65 11.33
CA THR A 124 10.09 -6.91 12.09
C THR A 124 11.15 -7.87 11.55
N SER A 125 11.39 -8.98 12.24
CA SER A 125 12.21 -10.09 11.71
C SER A 125 11.40 -11.09 10.87
N THR A 126 10.08 -10.92 10.77
CA THR A 126 9.18 -11.84 10.08
C THR A 126 9.01 -11.42 8.63
N VAL A 127 9.41 -12.28 7.70
CA VAL A 127 9.15 -12.08 6.27
C VAL A 127 7.65 -12.04 6.03
N GLY A 128 7.18 -11.01 5.33
CA GLY A 128 5.75 -10.74 5.14
C GLY A 128 5.12 -9.90 6.24
N GLY A 129 5.87 -9.53 7.29
CA GLY A 129 5.34 -8.83 8.46
C GLY A 129 4.51 -9.75 9.37
N VAL A 130 3.60 -9.16 10.13
CA VAL A 130 2.70 -9.87 11.06
C VAL A 130 1.30 -9.25 11.00
N ASN A 131 0.29 -9.94 11.52
CA ASN A 131 -1.04 -9.36 11.65
C ASN A 131 -1.17 -8.49 12.91
N PRO A 132 -2.11 -7.53 12.93
CA PRO A 132 -2.47 -6.84 14.16
C PRO A 132 -2.85 -7.82 15.28
N GLY A 133 -2.33 -7.59 16.49
CA GLY A 133 -2.52 -8.44 17.67
C GLY A 133 -1.51 -9.58 17.81
N HIS A 134 -0.52 -9.68 16.93
CA HIS A 134 0.50 -10.74 16.96
C HIS A 134 1.36 -10.72 18.23
N TYR A 135 1.75 -9.53 18.70
CA TYR A 135 2.66 -9.39 19.86
C TYR A 135 1.91 -9.29 21.17
N GLY A 136 0.83 -8.50 21.21
CA GLY A 136 0.07 -8.22 22.42
C GLY A 136 -1.17 -9.09 22.62
N GLY A 137 -1.49 -9.95 21.65
CA GLY A 137 -2.65 -10.82 21.68
C GLY A 137 -3.90 -10.23 21.01
N GLY A 138 -4.81 -11.12 20.61
CA GLY A 138 -5.94 -10.80 19.75
C GLY A 138 -5.53 -10.70 18.28
N GLU A 139 -4.58 -11.54 17.85
CA GLU A 139 -4.16 -11.61 16.45
C GLU A 139 -5.36 -11.88 15.54
N ILE A 140 -5.50 -11.05 14.51
CA ILE A 140 -6.61 -11.14 13.55
C ILE A 140 -6.55 -12.49 12.82
N THR A 141 -7.64 -13.24 12.91
CA THR A 141 -7.79 -14.53 12.20
C THR A 141 -8.55 -14.36 10.89
N PHE A 142 -8.66 -15.45 10.13
CA PHE A 142 -9.46 -15.47 8.90
C PHE A 142 -10.93 -15.17 9.20
N GLU A 143 -11.49 -15.79 10.24
CA GLU A 143 -12.89 -15.61 10.63
C GLU A 143 -13.20 -14.15 10.98
N ASP A 144 -12.23 -13.43 11.54
CA ASP A 144 -12.40 -12.04 11.92
C ASP A 144 -12.64 -11.13 10.72
N LEU A 145 -12.02 -11.39 9.56
CA LEU A 145 -12.12 -10.55 8.36
C LEU A 145 -13.56 -10.35 7.85
N SER A 146 -14.44 -11.29 8.16
CA SER A 146 -15.86 -11.25 7.78
C SER A 146 -16.77 -10.73 8.89
N LYS A 147 -16.27 -10.54 10.12
CA LYS A 147 -17.09 -10.11 11.25
C LYS A 147 -17.55 -8.66 11.11
N SER A 148 -18.77 -8.39 11.58
CA SER A 148 -19.29 -7.02 11.64
C SER A 148 -18.42 -6.10 12.50
N ASN A 149 -17.84 -6.63 13.58
CA ASN A 149 -16.98 -5.93 14.53
C ASN A 149 -15.47 -5.96 14.19
N ILE A 150 -15.04 -6.40 12.99
CA ILE A 150 -13.62 -6.45 12.58
C ILE A 150 -12.85 -5.15 12.85
N CYS A 151 -13.46 -3.98 12.64
CA CYS A 151 -12.80 -2.70 12.90
C CYS A 151 -12.44 -2.51 14.39
N SER A 152 -13.29 -3.02 15.29
CA SER A 152 -13.01 -3.02 16.72
C SER A 152 -11.92 -4.03 17.08
N LEU A 153 -11.87 -5.18 16.40
CA LEU A 153 -10.84 -6.20 16.60
C LEU A 153 -9.48 -5.67 16.14
N MET A 154 -9.41 -5.06 14.95
CA MET A 154 -8.19 -4.40 14.43
C MET A 154 -7.67 -3.34 15.41
N TYR A 155 -8.55 -2.46 15.89
CA TYR A 155 -8.16 -1.44 16.87
C TYR A 155 -7.61 -2.06 18.17
N THR A 156 -8.30 -3.08 18.71
CA THR A 156 -7.87 -3.74 19.95
C THR A 156 -6.55 -4.49 19.77
N GLY A 157 -6.39 -5.27 18.69
CA GLY A 157 -5.16 -5.99 18.38
C GLY A 157 -3.97 -5.04 18.21
N THR A 158 -4.14 -3.95 17.45
CA THR A 158 -3.09 -2.92 17.32
C THR A 158 -2.78 -2.23 18.64
N LYS A 159 -3.80 -1.95 19.47
CA LYS A 159 -3.58 -1.35 20.79
C LYS A 159 -2.77 -2.28 21.70
N ASN A 160 -3.04 -3.59 21.65
CA ASN A 160 -2.33 -4.58 22.43
C ASN A 160 -0.87 -4.74 21.96
N ASP A 161 -0.63 -4.69 20.65
CA ASP A 161 0.73 -4.76 20.08
C ASP A 161 1.57 -3.52 20.42
N GLY A 162 0.94 -2.36 20.56
CA GLY A 162 1.60 -1.07 20.70
C GLY A 162 2.83 -1.04 21.62
N PRO A 163 2.75 -1.51 22.88
CA PRO A 163 3.88 -1.56 23.81
C PRO A 163 5.10 -2.37 23.33
N TYR A 164 4.93 -3.30 22.40
CA TYR A 164 5.97 -4.20 21.89
C TYR A 164 6.60 -3.75 20.56
N LEU A 165 6.08 -2.69 19.95
CA LEU A 165 6.53 -2.20 18.66
C LEU A 165 7.43 -0.97 18.82
N GLY A 166 8.65 -1.01 18.27
CA GLY A 166 9.62 0.08 18.35
C GLY A 166 9.96 0.44 19.80
N ASN A 167 9.96 1.73 20.13
CA ASN A 167 10.12 2.22 21.51
C ASN A 167 8.78 2.31 22.28
N GLY A 168 7.75 1.61 21.79
CA GLY A 168 6.38 1.71 22.28
C GLY A 168 5.53 2.60 21.37
N ARG A 169 4.37 2.07 20.99
CA ARG A 169 3.33 2.70 20.18
C ARG A 169 2.04 2.75 20.99
N SER A 170 1.22 3.73 20.71
CA SER A 170 -0.17 3.76 21.15
C SER A 170 -1.07 4.17 20.00
N ILE A 171 -2.31 3.68 20.03
CA ILE A 171 -3.36 4.01 19.06
C ILE A 171 -4.58 4.54 19.79
N ARG A 172 -5.25 5.52 19.20
CA ARG A 172 -6.56 6.00 19.61
C ARG A 172 -7.41 6.37 18.41
N SER A 173 -8.73 6.25 18.53
CA SER A 173 -9.64 6.74 17.50
C SER A 173 -9.44 8.24 17.27
N SER A 174 -9.64 8.67 16.02
CA SER A 174 -9.49 10.06 15.61
C SER A 174 -10.60 10.44 14.64
N SER A 175 -11.00 11.72 14.68
CA SER A 175 -11.83 12.27 13.61
C SER A 175 -10.98 12.55 12.36
N LYS A 176 -11.63 12.66 11.20
CA LYS A 176 -10.98 13.04 9.94
C LYS A 176 -10.09 14.28 10.08
N ASN A 177 -10.64 15.33 10.69
CA ASN A 177 -10.02 16.67 10.77
C ASN A 177 -9.29 16.93 12.09
N GLU A 178 -9.16 15.94 12.96
CA GLU A 178 -8.35 16.10 14.16
C GLU A 178 -6.87 16.22 13.76
N LYS A 179 -6.25 17.33 14.15
CA LYS A 179 -4.82 17.58 13.98
C LYS A 179 -4.01 16.74 14.98
N PRO A 180 -3.08 15.87 14.54
CA PRO A 180 -2.17 15.17 15.44
C PRO A 180 -1.29 16.13 16.25
N ARG A 181 -0.77 15.67 17.39
CA ARG A 181 0.31 16.36 18.13
C ARG A 181 1.67 16.16 17.44
N SER A 182 2.71 16.86 17.92
CA SER A 182 4.05 16.86 17.34
C SER A 182 4.79 15.50 17.38
N ASN A 183 4.34 14.54 18.21
CA ASN A 183 4.85 13.17 18.26
C ASN A 183 3.81 12.12 17.81
N GLU A 184 2.71 12.60 17.22
CA GLU A 184 1.60 11.80 16.76
C GLU A 184 1.50 11.89 15.23
N TYR A 185 0.91 10.87 14.61
CA TYR A 185 0.58 10.87 13.19
C TYR A 185 -0.71 10.11 12.94
N LYS A 186 -1.37 10.39 11.81
CA LYS A 186 -2.65 9.76 11.47
C LYS A 186 -2.44 8.51 10.62
N VAL A 187 -3.24 7.49 10.91
CA VAL A 187 -3.39 6.28 10.08
C VAL A 187 -4.86 6.05 9.77
N ALA A 188 -5.14 5.29 8.71
CA ALA A 188 -6.50 4.86 8.38
C ALA A 188 -6.52 3.35 8.11
N ILE A 189 -7.56 2.69 8.62
CA ILE A 189 -7.74 1.23 8.47
C ILE A 189 -8.91 0.97 7.54
N VAL A 190 -8.72 0.06 6.60
CA VAL A 190 -9.75 -0.40 5.67
C VAL A 190 -9.75 -1.92 5.54
N ILE A 191 -10.89 -2.50 5.21
CA ILE A 191 -11.08 -3.95 5.14
C ILE A 191 -11.64 -4.30 3.77
N ALA A 192 -11.08 -5.33 3.15
CA ALA A 192 -11.68 -6.10 2.08
C ALA A 192 -12.38 -7.32 2.74
N PRO A 193 -13.71 -7.27 2.96
CA PRO A 193 -14.39 -8.24 3.80
C PRO A 193 -14.13 -9.69 3.37
N GLY A 194 -13.69 -10.53 4.31
CA GLY A 194 -13.33 -11.93 4.09
C GLY A 194 -12.08 -12.19 3.24
N VAL A 195 -11.34 -11.15 2.87
CA VAL A 195 -10.18 -11.26 1.96
C VAL A 195 -8.90 -10.70 2.58
N ASP A 196 -8.89 -9.42 2.97
CA ASP A 196 -7.66 -8.74 3.41
C ASP A 196 -7.98 -7.51 4.27
N TYR A 197 -6.97 -6.96 4.92
CA TYR A 197 -7.02 -5.63 5.53
C TYR A 197 -5.94 -4.72 4.93
N HIS A 198 -6.08 -3.41 5.13
CA HIS A 198 -5.08 -2.47 4.67
C HIS A 198 -4.97 -1.23 5.55
N TRP A 199 -3.77 -0.65 5.56
CA TRP A 199 -3.43 0.53 6.35
C TRP A 199 -2.84 1.62 5.46
N TYR A 200 -3.26 2.86 5.73
CA TYR A 200 -2.69 4.08 5.14
C TYR A 200 -2.06 4.93 6.24
N VAL A 201 -0.99 5.65 5.89
CA VAL A 201 -0.25 6.53 6.79
C VAL A 201 -0.22 7.93 6.21
N GLN A 202 -0.53 8.95 7.02
CA GLN A 202 -0.34 10.33 6.60
C GLN A 202 1.14 10.71 6.70
N ASN A 203 1.70 11.28 5.64
CA ASN A 203 3.08 11.73 5.59
C ASN A 203 3.21 13.22 5.92
N SER A 204 4.44 13.66 6.17
CA SER A 204 4.76 15.04 6.54
C SER A 204 4.43 16.09 5.47
N ASP A 205 4.28 15.69 4.20
CA ASP A 205 3.82 16.56 3.11
C ASP A 205 2.28 16.71 3.06
N GLY A 206 1.56 15.95 3.89
CA GLY A 206 0.11 15.97 4.02
C GLY A 206 -0.62 14.94 3.14
N TYR A 207 0.08 14.31 2.18
CA TYR A 207 -0.45 13.17 1.43
C TYR A 207 -0.40 11.90 2.28
N TRP A 208 -0.98 10.83 1.75
CA TRP A 208 -0.98 9.52 2.37
C TRP A 208 -0.21 8.52 1.53
N SER A 209 0.46 7.61 2.22
CA SER A 209 1.15 6.47 1.62
C SER A 209 0.65 5.16 2.19
N HIS A 210 0.93 4.08 1.47
CA HIS A 210 0.64 2.72 1.90
C HIS A 210 1.65 1.73 1.30
N LYS A 211 1.59 0.48 1.76
CA LYS A 211 2.49 -0.59 1.33
C LYS A 211 1.73 -1.92 1.19
N PRO A 212 1.37 -2.34 -0.03
CA PRO A 212 0.68 -3.61 -0.25
C PRO A 212 1.62 -4.80 0.01
N GLY A 213 1.39 -5.54 1.10
CA GLY A 213 2.17 -6.71 1.49
C GLY A 213 3.68 -6.47 1.42
N THR A 214 4.41 -7.33 0.71
CA THR A 214 5.87 -7.25 0.52
C THR A 214 6.30 -6.42 -0.69
N THR A 215 5.38 -5.71 -1.36
CA THR A 215 5.70 -4.84 -2.51
C THR A 215 6.18 -3.45 -2.08
N SER A 216 6.65 -2.65 -3.03
CA SER A 216 7.10 -1.28 -2.79
C SER A 216 6.01 -0.39 -2.19
N CYS A 217 6.39 0.54 -1.32
CA CYS A 217 5.46 1.54 -0.80
C CYS A 217 5.10 2.57 -1.87
N THR A 218 3.90 3.14 -1.81
CA THR A 218 3.38 4.08 -2.80
C THR A 218 2.51 5.16 -2.17
N LYS A 219 2.33 6.28 -2.86
CA LYS A 219 1.42 7.38 -2.49
C LYS A 219 0.15 7.44 -3.33
N VAL A 220 0.00 6.54 -4.30
CA VAL A 220 -1.14 6.55 -5.21
C VAL A 220 -2.16 5.48 -4.87
N ASP A 221 -3.42 5.77 -5.17
CA ASP A 221 -4.56 4.87 -5.01
C ASP A 221 -4.67 3.88 -6.18
N ALA A 222 -5.74 3.07 -6.20
CA ALA A 222 -5.96 2.07 -7.26
C ALA A 222 -6.19 2.68 -8.65
N SER A 223 -6.47 3.99 -8.75
CA SER A 223 -6.58 4.74 -10.01
C SER A 223 -5.30 5.49 -10.38
N GLY A 224 -4.23 5.39 -9.59
CA GLY A 224 -2.98 6.11 -9.83
C GLY A 224 -3.00 7.58 -9.35
N ASN A 225 -3.99 7.99 -8.56
CA ASN A 225 -4.07 9.34 -8.02
C ASN A 225 -3.37 9.44 -6.67
N PHE A 226 -2.66 10.54 -6.41
CA PHE A 226 -2.11 10.82 -5.08
C PHE A 226 -3.21 10.83 -4.01
N ILE A 227 -2.98 10.12 -2.91
CA ILE A 227 -3.97 9.96 -1.85
C ILE A 227 -3.95 11.19 -0.95
N THR A 228 -5.01 11.98 -1.01
CA THR A 228 -5.26 13.12 -0.11
C THR A 228 -6.12 12.72 1.10
N ASP A 229 -6.96 11.69 0.92
CA ASP A 229 -7.85 11.14 1.94
C ASP A 229 -8.17 9.65 1.66
N PRO A 230 -7.71 8.70 2.50
CA PRO A 230 -7.99 7.28 2.34
C PRO A 230 -9.48 6.90 2.34
N GLN A 231 -10.36 7.70 2.96
CA GLN A 231 -11.79 7.40 2.99
C GLN A 231 -12.41 7.51 1.59
N THR A 232 -11.96 8.47 0.79
CA THR A 232 -12.51 8.81 -0.53
C THR A 232 -11.64 8.36 -1.70
N ALA A 233 -10.39 7.95 -1.45
CA ALA A 233 -9.51 7.36 -2.45
C ALA A 233 -10.09 6.07 -3.08
N ASN A 234 -9.68 5.76 -4.31
CA ASN A 234 -10.04 4.49 -4.93
C ASN A 234 -9.28 3.34 -4.26
N ARG A 235 -10.02 2.51 -3.53
CA ARG A 235 -9.51 1.33 -2.80
C ARG A 235 -9.89 0.00 -3.46
N ASN A 236 -10.40 0.04 -4.69
CA ASN A 236 -10.76 -1.13 -5.47
C ASN A 236 -9.59 -1.57 -6.35
N TYR A 237 -8.64 -2.30 -5.77
CA TYR A 237 -7.49 -2.85 -6.50
C TYR A 237 -7.89 -4.14 -7.21
N SER A 238 -7.16 -4.51 -8.26
CA SER A 238 -7.43 -5.74 -9.01
C SER A 238 -7.42 -7.01 -8.15
N TYR A 239 -6.77 -7.01 -6.98
CA TYR A 239 -6.65 -8.17 -6.09
C TYR A 239 -7.49 -8.09 -4.82
N ALA A 240 -7.96 -6.91 -4.42
CA ALA A 240 -8.77 -6.72 -3.22
C ALA A 240 -9.59 -5.42 -3.31
N ASN A 241 -10.86 -5.50 -2.95
CA ASN A 241 -11.74 -4.34 -2.81
C ASN A 241 -11.88 -3.97 -1.34
N TYR A 242 -11.10 -3.00 -0.86
CA TYR A 242 -11.16 -2.55 0.53
C TYR A 242 -12.33 -1.59 0.78
N SER A 243 -13.55 -2.10 0.60
CA SER A 243 -14.80 -1.34 0.61
C SER A 243 -15.21 -0.82 1.99
N LYS A 244 -14.80 -1.49 3.08
CA LYS A 244 -15.18 -1.10 4.44
C LYS A 244 -14.12 -0.17 5.04
N PHE A 245 -14.51 1.07 5.34
CA PHE A 245 -13.66 2.04 6.04
C PHE A 245 -13.88 1.92 7.55
N CYS A 246 -12.83 1.58 8.32
CA CYS A 246 -12.94 1.43 9.77
C CYS A 246 -12.83 2.75 10.52
N GLY A 247 -12.03 3.69 9.99
CA GLY A 247 -11.86 5.00 10.61
C GLY A 247 -10.45 5.53 10.45
N TYR A 248 -10.28 6.75 10.99
CA TYR A 248 -8.98 7.34 11.23
C TYR A 248 -8.57 7.08 12.67
N TYR A 249 -7.27 6.93 12.87
CA TYR A 249 -6.66 6.72 14.17
C TYR A 249 -5.42 7.58 14.28
N ILE A 250 -5.08 7.95 15.51
CA ILE A 250 -3.82 8.61 15.81
C ILE A 250 -2.88 7.59 16.46
N MET A 251 -1.69 7.49 15.89
CA MET A 251 -0.56 6.74 16.39
C MET A 251 0.41 7.67 17.10
N THR A 252 0.93 7.25 18.25
CA THR A 252 2.01 7.98 18.95
C THR A 252 3.32 7.19 18.84
N ARG A 253 4.42 7.89 18.56
CA ARG A 253 5.78 7.35 18.81
C ARG A 253 6.19 7.78 20.21
N ASN A 254 6.39 6.82 21.11
CA ASN A 254 6.97 7.06 22.43
C ASN A 254 8.49 7.15 22.34
#